data_AF-A0A2A5NSU6-F1
#
_entry.id   AF-A0A2A5NSU6-F1
#
_cell.length_a   1.000
_cell.length_b   1.000
_cell.length_c   1.000
_cell.angle_alpha   90.00
_cell.angle_beta   90.00
_cell.angle_gamma   90.00
#
_symmetry.space_group_name_H-M   'P 1'
#
loop_
_entity.id
_entity.type
_entity.pdbx_description
1 polymer ?
#
loop_
_entity_poly.entity_id
_entity_poly.type
_entity_poly.pdbx_seq_one_letter_code
_entity_poly.pdbx_strand_id
1 'polypeptide(L)'
;MDRSYSGPSARSLITVEGTVSKKALIPEYIDYMAQVGWSVNDVEPDTGIFVRIRSTPQPIIGAIARMNGWTTATYSPSTDGLKQFVTLPKAAVRQRFGDWPGPPPMAIP
;
A
#
# COMPACT_ATOMS: atom_id res chain seq x y z
N MET A 1 -23.97 -31.16 0.27
CA MET A 1 -22.63 -31.52 -0.23
C MET A 1 -21.94 -30.22 -0.61
N ASP A 2 -21.06 -29.73 0.25
CA ASP A 2 -20.23 -28.56 -0.08
C ASP A 2 -19.07 -28.99 -0.96
N ARG A 3 -19.02 -28.43 -2.17
CA ARG A 3 -17.87 -28.59 -3.07
C ARG A 3 -16.91 -27.44 -2.80
N SER A 4 -15.79 -27.74 -2.14
CA SER A 4 -14.63 -26.87 -2.12
C SER A 4 -13.76 -27.15 -3.34
N TYR A 5 -13.39 -26.09 -4.04
CA TYR A 5 -12.44 -26.15 -5.16
C TYR A 5 -11.10 -25.57 -4.69
N SER A 6 -10.02 -26.26 -4.96
CA SER A 6 -8.65 -25.75 -4.82
C SER A 6 -7.94 -25.85 -6.17
N GLY A 7 -7.22 -24.80 -6.54
CA GLY A 7 -6.48 -24.68 -7.79
C GLY A 7 -5.63 -23.40 -7.79
N PRO A 8 -4.62 -23.31 -8.66
CA PRO A 8 -3.78 -22.12 -8.74
C PRO A 8 -4.61 -20.89 -9.13
N SER A 9 -4.65 -19.87 -8.26
CA SER A 9 -5.18 -18.55 -8.60
C SER A 9 -4.01 -17.62 -8.93
N ALA A 10 -3.93 -17.14 -10.18
CA ALA A 10 -3.08 -16.00 -10.49
C ALA A 10 -3.66 -14.75 -9.80
N ARG A 11 -2.81 -14.02 -9.08
CA ARG A 11 -3.18 -12.74 -8.46
C ARG A 11 -2.11 -11.70 -8.80
N SER A 12 -2.55 -10.54 -9.20
CA SER A 12 -1.69 -9.38 -9.46
C SER A 12 -1.60 -8.53 -8.21
N LEU A 13 -0.37 -8.34 -7.72
CA LEU A 13 -0.06 -7.61 -6.50
C LEU A 13 1.04 -6.60 -6.80
N ILE A 14 0.84 -5.36 -6.36
CA ILE A 14 1.84 -4.30 -6.48
C ILE A 14 2.30 -3.92 -5.09
N THR A 15 3.55 -4.23 -4.78
CA THR A 15 4.21 -3.85 -3.54
C THR A 15 5.20 -2.72 -3.80
N VAL A 16 5.06 -1.63 -3.05
CA VAL A 16 5.97 -0.49 -3.05
C VAL A 16 6.66 -0.44 -1.71
N GLU A 17 7.99 -0.49 -1.72
CA GLU A 17 8.82 -0.39 -0.52
C GLU A 17 9.72 0.83 -0.59
N GLY A 18 9.91 1.52 0.54
CA GLY A 18 10.89 2.60 0.62
C GLY A 18 11.40 2.84 2.05
N THR A 19 12.44 3.66 2.15
CA THR A 19 13.05 4.05 3.43
C THR A 19 12.82 5.53 3.69
N VAL A 20 12.33 5.87 4.88
CA VAL A 20 12.01 7.24 5.28
C VAL A 20 12.81 7.60 6.53
N SER A 21 13.76 8.52 6.36
CA SER A 21 14.62 8.99 7.46
C SER A 21 13.92 9.98 8.40
N LYS A 22 12.97 10.77 7.89
CA LYS A 22 12.20 11.75 8.68
C LYS A 22 10.80 11.20 8.96
N LYS A 23 10.55 10.72 10.19
CA LYS A 23 9.28 10.11 10.58
C LYS A 23 8.04 10.97 10.30
N ALA A 24 8.18 12.29 10.38
CA ALA A 24 7.10 13.24 10.10
C ALA A 24 6.57 13.15 8.65
N LEU A 25 7.38 12.68 7.70
CA LEU A 25 7.01 12.57 6.28
C LEU A 25 6.32 11.24 5.95
N ILE A 26 6.20 10.30 6.90
CA ILE A 26 5.60 8.99 6.65
C ILE A 26 4.17 9.09 6.09
N PRO A 27 3.26 9.96 6.58
CA PRO A 27 1.92 10.11 5.99
C PRO A 27 1.96 10.45 4.49
N GLU A 28 2.75 11.45 4.12
CA GLU A 28 2.92 11.89 2.72
C GLU A 28 3.57 10.80 1.87
N TYR A 29 4.54 10.08 2.44
CA TYR A 29 5.18 8.94 1.77
C TYR A 29 4.21 7.76 1.54
N ILE A 30 3.24 7.52 2.43
CA ILE A 30 2.21 6.50 2.19
C ILE A 30 1.39 6.87 0.95
N ASP A 31 0.96 8.14 0.84
CA ASP A 31 0.19 8.61 -0.32
C ASP A 31 1.02 8.54 -1.60
N TYR A 32 2.28 8.99 -1.54
CA TYR A 32 3.20 8.90 -2.67
C TYR A 32 3.44 7.45 -3.12
N MET A 33 3.75 6.53 -2.20
CA MET A 33 3.96 5.11 -2.54
C MET A 33 2.70 4.48 -3.11
N ALA A 34 1.52 4.82 -2.56
CA ALA A 34 0.24 4.38 -3.09
C ALA A 34 0.06 4.85 -4.54
N GLN A 35 0.36 6.12 -4.82
CA GLN A 35 0.23 6.68 -6.15
C GLN A 35 1.29 6.14 -7.14
N VAL A 36 2.54 5.93 -6.71
CA VAL A 36 3.58 5.23 -7.51
C VAL A 36 3.03 3.87 -7.93
N GLY A 37 2.57 3.07 -6.97
CA GLY A 37 2.02 1.75 -7.25
C GLY A 37 0.80 1.81 -8.16
N TRP A 38 -0.09 2.79 -7.96
CA TRP A 38 -1.30 3.00 -8.75
C TRP A 38 -1.05 3.50 -10.18
N SER A 39 0.16 3.97 -10.47
CA SER A 39 0.54 4.55 -11.77
C SER A 39 1.32 3.61 -12.69
N VAL A 40 1.69 2.42 -12.20
CA VAL A 40 2.38 1.42 -13.03
C VAL A 40 1.46 1.03 -14.19
N ASN A 41 1.97 0.98 -15.42
CA ASN A 41 1.16 0.60 -16.59
C ASN A 41 1.49 -0.84 -17.03
N ASP A 42 1.18 -1.78 -16.15
CA ASP A 42 1.33 -3.23 -16.39
C ASP A 42 -0.03 -3.91 -16.15
N VAL A 43 -0.17 -4.75 -15.13
CA VAL A 43 -1.45 -5.38 -14.76
C VAL A 43 -2.08 -4.66 -13.57
N GLU A 44 -3.37 -4.32 -13.69
CA GLU A 44 -4.13 -3.74 -12.58
C GLU A 44 -4.11 -4.68 -11.37
N PRO A 45 -3.79 -4.21 -10.16
CA PRO A 45 -3.75 -5.06 -8.99
C PRO A 45 -5.15 -5.48 -8.54
N ASP A 46 -5.30 -6.74 -8.13
CA ASP A 46 -6.60 -7.28 -7.71
C ASP A 46 -7.04 -6.69 -6.36
N THR A 47 -6.08 -6.53 -5.44
CA THR A 47 -6.37 -6.19 -4.03
C THR A 47 -6.14 -4.70 -3.73
N GLY A 48 -5.33 -4.02 -4.54
CA GLY A 48 -4.88 -2.64 -4.33
C GLY A 48 -3.37 -2.55 -4.17
N ILE A 49 -2.89 -1.56 -3.39
CA ILE A 49 -1.46 -1.28 -3.26
C ILE A 49 -0.94 -1.71 -1.88
N PHE A 50 0.16 -2.44 -1.93
CA PHE A 50 0.87 -2.97 -0.79
C PHE A 50 2.01 -1.98 -0.47
N VAL A 51 1.96 -1.31 0.68
CA VAL A 51 2.93 -0.29 1.10
C VAL A 51 3.80 -0.78 2.25
N ARG A 52 5.12 -0.61 2.12
CA ARG A 52 6.09 -0.92 3.16
C ARG A 52 7.08 0.23 3.36
N ILE A 53 7.23 0.68 4.60
CA ILE A 53 8.13 1.78 4.95
C ILE A 53 9.12 1.33 6.00
N ARG A 54 10.42 1.46 5.70
CA ARG A 54 11.53 1.32 6.65
C ARG A 54 11.80 2.67 7.30
N SER A 55 11.85 2.73 8.62
CA SER A 55 12.26 3.92 9.36
C SER A 55 12.86 3.52 10.71
N THR A 56 13.74 4.35 11.27
CA THR A 56 14.33 4.11 12.60
C THR A 56 14.08 5.31 13.50
N PRO A 57 13.39 5.15 14.64
CA PRO A 57 12.72 3.93 15.11
C PRO A 57 11.51 3.55 14.26
N GLN A 58 11.29 2.24 14.02
CA GLN A 58 10.20 1.74 13.17
C GLN A 58 8.82 2.00 13.82
N PRO A 59 7.92 2.77 13.19
CA PRO A 59 6.59 3.04 13.72
C PRO A 59 5.53 2.02 13.23
N ILE A 60 4.33 2.13 13.80
CA ILE A 60 3.15 1.37 13.38
C ILE A 60 2.55 2.05 12.14
N ILE A 61 3.00 1.67 10.95
CA ILE A 61 2.63 2.32 9.68
C ILE A 61 1.12 2.22 9.42
N GLY A 62 0.47 1.12 9.80
CA GLY A 62 -0.97 0.95 9.59
C GLY A 62 -1.83 1.94 10.38
N ALA A 63 -1.40 2.31 11.58
CA ALA A 63 -2.07 3.35 12.36
C ALA A 63 -1.89 4.73 11.71
N ILE A 64 -0.69 5.03 11.21
CA ILE A 64 -0.42 6.28 10.49
C ILE A 64 -1.26 6.38 9.21
N ALA A 65 -1.37 5.29 8.44
CA ALA A 65 -2.20 5.26 7.24
C ALA A 65 -3.67 5.60 7.54
N ARG A 66 -4.24 5.00 8.60
CA ARG A 66 -5.63 5.28 9.02
C ARG A 66 -5.84 6.72 9.47
N MET A 67 -4.89 7.27 10.23
CA MET A 67 -4.92 8.69 10.60
C MET A 67 -4.78 9.61 9.38
N ASN A 68 -4.10 9.16 8.32
CA ASN A 68 -3.95 9.87 7.05
C ASN A 68 -5.10 9.61 6.03
N GLY A 69 -6.28 9.24 6.53
CA GLY A 69 -7.49 9.09 5.71
C GLY A 69 -7.64 7.73 5.01
N TRP A 70 -6.68 6.81 5.11
CA TRP A 70 -6.84 5.42 4.64
C TRP A 70 -7.61 4.58 5.66
N THR A 71 -8.86 4.94 5.92
CA THR A 71 -9.70 4.36 7.00
C THR A 71 -9.93 2.85 6.85
N THR A 72 -9.97 2.37 5.60
CA THR A 72 -10.14 0.95 5.26
C THR A 72 -8.81 0.20 5.11
N ALA A 73 -7.66 0.84 5.38
CA ALA A 73 -6.38 0.16 5.35
C ALA A 73 -6.33 -0.98 6.36
N THR A 74 -5.86 -2.12 5.89
CA THR A 74 -5.51 -3.27 6.72
C THR A 74 -4.01 -3.32 6.88
N TYR A 75 -3.55 -3.94 7.95
CA TYR A 75 -2.13 -4.14 8.17
C TYR A 75 -1.89 -5.46 8.86
N SER A 76 -0.80 -6.11 8.49
CA SER A 76 -0.37 -7.38 9.06
C SER A 76 1.00 -7.22 9.68
N PRO A 77 1.29 -7.92 10.79
CA PRO A 77 2.65 -8.02 11.31
C PRO A 77 3.61 -8.51 10.23
N SER A 78 4.84 -8.00 10.26
CA SER A 78 5.93 -8.42 9.38
C SER A 78 7.11 -8.90 10.22
N THR A 79 8.34 -8.75 9.73
CA THR A 79 9.57 -9.02 10.49
C THR A 79 9.81 -7.96 11.58
N ASP A 80 10.60 -8.30 12.60
CA ASP A 80 10.90 -7.38 13.71
C ASP A 80 11.48 -6.02 13.26
N GLY A 81 12.26 -6.01 12.19
CA GLY A 81 12.84 -4.79 11.62
C GLY A 81 11.87 -3.91 10.82
N LEU A 82 10.78 -4.48 10.29
CA LEU A 82 9.82 -3.77 9.44
C LEU A 82 8.48 -3.54 10.14
N LYS A 83 8.20 -4.32 11.19
CA LYS A 83 7.01 -4.37 12.04
C LYS A 83 5.71 -4.66 11.30
N GLN A 84 5.41 -3.99 10.19
CA GLN A 84 4.12 -4.09 9.51
C GLN A 84 4.22 -4.01 7.99
N PHE A 85 3.24 -4.64 7.38
CA PHE A 85 2.85 -4.50 5.99
C PHE A 85 1.49 -3.76 5.95
N VAL A 86 1.31 -2.75 5.09
CA VAL A 86 0.03 -2.03 4.97
C VAL A 86 -0.59 -2.26 3.60
N THR A 87 -1.84 -2.71 3.59
CA THR A 87 -2.60 -2.88 2.36
C THR A 87 -3.61 -1.75 2.23
N LEU A 88 -3.51 -1.02 1.13
CA LEU A 88 -4.44 0.02 0.72
C LEU A 88 -5.42 -0.57 -0.29
N PRO A 89 -6.70 -0.77 0.08
CA PRO A 89 -7.65 -1.48 -0.78
C PRO A 89 -7.88 -0.77 -2.12
N LYS A 90 -8.01 -1.56 -3.20
CA LYS A 90 -8.24 -1.07 -4.58
C LYS A 90 -9.30 0.03 -4.66
N ALA A 91 -10.45 -0.16 -4.02
CA ALA A 91 -11.53 0.83 -4.02
C ALA A 91 -11.13 2.17 -3.40
N ALA A 92 -10.36 2.15 -2.30
CA ALA A 92 -9.86 3.36 -1.65
C ALA A 92 -8.78 4.05 -2.49
N VAL A 93 -7.89 3.29 -3.12
CA VAL A 93 -6.85 3.84 -4.00
C VAL A 93 -7.49 4.49 -5.24
N ARG A 94 -8.45 3.80 -5.86
CA ARG A 94 -9.25 4.32 -6.98
C ARG A 94 -10.03 5.58 -6.60
N GLN A 95 -10.64 5.60 -5.43
CA GLN A 95 -11.35 6.78 -4.93
C GLN A 95 -10.42 7.99 -4.80
N ARG A 96 -9.16 7.77 -4.40
CA ARG A 96 -8.19 8.85 -4.14
C ARG A 96 -7.46 9.33 -5.39
N PHE A 97 -7.14 8.43 -6.31
CA PHE A 97 -6.27 8.73 -7.47
C PHE A 97 -6.92 8.51 -8.84
N GLY A 98 -8.19 8.10 -8.88
CA GLY A 98 -8.91 7.82 -10.12
C GLY A 98 -8.71 6.39 -10.63
N ASP A 99 -9.14 6.16 -11.87
CA ASP A 99 -9.06 4.85 -12.50
C ASP A 99 -7.61 4.41 -12.75
N TRP A 100 -7.42 3.09 -12.88
CA TRP A 100 -6.13 2.51 -13.23
C TRP A 100 -5.86 2.59 -14.74
N PRO A 101 -4.60 2.78 -15.18
CA PRO A 101 -3.50 3.28 -14.37
C PRO A 101 -3.74 4.75 -14.02
N GLY A 102 -3.47 5.10 -12.77
CA GLY A 102 -3.60 6.47 -12.29
C GLY A 102 -2.43 7.36 -12.73
N PRO A 103 -2.54 8.69 -12.51
CA PRO A 103 -1.44 9.60 -12.81
C PRO A 103 -0.24 9.33 -11.88
N PRO A 104 1.00 9.41 -12.39
CA PRO A 104 2.19 9.28 -11.55
C PRO A 104 2.24 10.42 -10.52
N PRO A 105 2.84 10.18 -9.33
CA PRO A 105 2.96 11.22 -8.32
C PRO A 105 3.97 12.28 -8.72
N MET A 106 3.74 13.52 -8.24
CA MET A 106 4.80 14.52 -8.18
C MET A 106 5.85 14.10 -7.15
N ALA A 107 7.12 14.41 -7.38
CA ALA A 107 8.17 14.11 -6.42
C ALA A 107 7.88 14.79 -5.07
N ILE A 108 8.07 14.07 -3.97
CA ILE A 108 8.07 14.68 -2.63
C ILE A 108 9.35 15.54 -2.52
N PRO A 109 9.26 16.81 -2.07
CA PRO A 109 10.42 17.67 -1.86
C PRO A 109 11.38 17.19 -0.77
#